data_AF-A0A9W8FY40-F1
#
_entry.id   AF-A0A9W8FY40-F1
#
_cell.length_a   1.000
_cell.length_b   1.000
_cell.length_c   1.000
_cell.angle_alpha   90.00
_cell.angle_beta   90.00
_cell.angle_gamma   90.00
#
_symmetry.space_group_name_H-M   'P 1'
#
loop_
_entity.id
_entity.type
_entity.pdbx_description
1 polymer ?
#
loop_
_entity_poly.entity_id
_entity_poly.type
_entity_poly.pdbx_seq_one_letter_code
_entity_poly.pdbx_strand_id
1 'polypeptide(L)'
;MRGMLRKHGFQVYLLDENRTSKPCPTCYDGELSMFHDVQNPRPFRRATNATVKRHGFLRSSTKKCLEFVANDCSALTPQRRYWNRDLAAVLSFRHILTDLRENGEIPEQFRRARTIARPTDEQRPAQATNEQQPAKCCRKARKQE
;
A
#
# COMPACT_ATOMS: atom_id res chain seq x y z
N MET A 1 -20.97 -13.90 -4.56
CA MET A 1 -20.48 -14.65 -3.38
C MET A 1 -21.13 -14.24 -2.05
N ARG A 2 -21.26 -12.95 -1.70
CA ARG A 2 -21.81 -12.56 -0.37
C ARG A 2 -23.19 -13.14 -0.04
N GLY A 3 -24.13 -13.09 -0.99
CA GLY A 3 -25.46 -13.67 -0.80
C GLY A 3 -25.42 -15.19 -0.59
N MET A 4 -24.57 -15.90 -1.33
CA MET A 4 -24.37 -17.35 -1.18
C MET A 4 -23.84 -17.70 0.22
N LEU A 5 -22.85 -16.95 0.73
CA LEU A 5 -22.31 -17.16 2.07
C LEU A 5 -23.34 -16.89 3.18
N ARG A 6 -24.11 -15.80 3.05
CA ARG A 6 -25.22 -15.50 3.98
C ARG A 6 -26.29 -16.59 3.97
N LYS A 7 -26.64 -17.14 2.80
CA LYS A 7 -27.60 -18.25 2.68
C LYS A 7 -27.14 -19.51 3.41
N HIS A 8 -25.83 -19.73 3.51
CA HIS A 8 -25.25 -20.85 4.25
C HIS A 8 -25.00 -20.52 5.74
N GLY A 9 -25.54 -19.41 6.26
CA GLY A 9 -25.43 -19.04 7.67
C GLY A 9 -24.11 -18.35 8.05
N PHE A 10 -23.24 -18.04 7.10
CA PHE A 10 -22.01 -17.31 7.41
C PHE A 10 -22.27 -15.82 7.66
N GLN A 11 -21.68 -15.29 8.72
CA GLN A 11 -21.67 -13.86 8.96
C GLN A 11 -20.65 -13.17 8.04
N VAL A 12 -21.15 -12.29 7.17
CA VAL A 12 -20.34 -11.63 6.15
C VAL A 12 -20.18 -10.16 6.48
N TYR A 13 -18.95 -9.77 6.79
CA TYR A 13 -18.55 -8.38 7.05
C TYR A 13 -17.90 -7.77 5.81
N LEU A 14 -18.01 -6.44 5.69
CA LEU A 14 -17.27 -5.66 4.70
C LEU A 14 -16.15 -4.93 5.42
N LEU A 15 -14.92 -5.23 5.05
CA LEU A 15 -13.73 -4.52 5.50
C LEU A 15 -13.21 -3.62 4.38
N ASP A 16 -12.65 -2.48 4.76
CA ASP A 16 -12.00 -1.59 3.81
C ASP A 16 -10.63 -2.18 3.38
N GLU A 17 -10.33 -2.13 2.08
CA GLU A 17 -9.10 -2.67 1.50
C GLU A 17 -7.92 -1.68 1.58
N ASN A 18 -8.02 -0.66 2.44
CA ASN A 18 -7.01 0.38 2.47
C ASN A 18 -5.65 -0.15 2.96
N ARG A 19 -4.64 -0.06 2.08
CA ARG A 19 -3.25 -0.48 2.31
C ARG A 19 -3.08 -1.94 2.73
N THR A 20 -4.07 -2.83 2.59
CA THR A 20 -4.01 -4.21 3.12
C THR A 20 -2.89 -5.06 2.54
N SER A 21 -2.43 -4.79 1.31
CA SER A 21 -1.30 -5.52 0.71
C SER A 21 0.05 -4.81 0.90
N LYS A 22 0.12 -3.73 1.68
CA LYS A 22 1.34 -2.94 1.89
C LYS A 22 2.13 -3.36 3.14
N PRO A 23 1.55 -3.45 4.35
CA PRO A 23 2.33 -3.79 5.52
C PRO A 23 2.70 -5.28 5.49
N CYS A 24 3.83 -5.59 6.11
CA CYS A 24 4.25 -6.96 6.31
C CYS A 24 3.35 -7.62 7.37
N PRO A 25 2.71 -8.76 7.10
CA PRO A 25 1.79 -9.41 8.03
C PRO A 25 2.48 -10.05 9.25
N THR A 26 3.82 -10.04 9.33
CA THR A 26 4.55 -10.55 10.49
C THR A 26 4.96 -9.45 11.46
N CYS A 27 5.54 -8.35 10.95
CA CYS A 27 6.06 -7.31 11.82
C CYS A 27 5.15 -6.09 11.94
N TYR A 28 4.24 -5.87 10.99
CA TYR A 28 3.34 -4.71 10.87
C TYR A 28 4.00 -3.32 10.79
N ASP A 29 5.25 -3.16 11.23
CA ASP A 29 6.04 -1.94 11.20
C ASP A 29 6.62 -1.57 9.81
N GLY A 30 6.53 -2.48 8.85
CA GLY A 30 7.29 -2.43 7.60
C GLY A 30 6.42 -2.54 6.36
N GLU A 31 6.79 -1.83 5.30
CA GLU A 31 6.15 -2.00 4.00
C GLU A 31 6.83 -3.08 3.15
N LEU A 32 5.98 -3.84 2.46
CA LEU A 32 6.32 -4.79 1.42
C LEU A 32 6.62 -4.05 0.12
N SER A 33 7.64 -4.50 -0.60
CA SER A 33 7.96 -3.98 -1.94
C SER A 33 6.83 -4.30 -2.92
N MET A 34 6.58 -3.40 -3.87
CA MET A 34 5.56 -3.61 -4.90
C MET A 34 5.92 -4.72 -5.91
N PHE A 35 7.21 -4.90 -6.18
CA PHE A 35 7.73 -5.85 -7.15
C PHE A 35 8.95 -6.60 -6.58
N HIS A 36 9.22 -7.75 -7.18
CA HIS A 36 10.42 -8.53 -6.93
C HIS A 36 11.14 -8.82 -8.25
N ASP A 37 12.42 -8.54 -8.31
CA ASP A 37 13.23 -8.78 -9.50
C ASP A 37 13.76 -10.22 -9.51
N VAL A 38 13.44 -10.96 -10.57
CA VAL A 38 13.86 -12.35 -10.77
C VAL A 38 14.65 -12.44 -12.06
N GLN A 39 15.65 -13.32 -12.09
CA GLN A 39 16.32 -13.70 -13.33
C GLN A 39 15.30 -14.09 -14.40
N ASN A 40 15.51 -13.64 -15.63
CA ASN A 40 14.57 -13.88 -16.72
C ASN A 40 14.37 -15.39 -16.89
N PRO A 41 13.12 -15.90 -16.75
CA PRO A 41 12.84 -17.33 -16.88
C PRO A 41 13.21 -17.88 -18.25
N ARG A 42 13.31 -17.02 -19.27
CA ARG A 42 13.66 -17.37 -20.64
C ARG A 42 15.17 -17.22 -20.84
N PRO A 43 15.97 -18.32 -20.84
CA PRO A 43 17.44 -18.23 -20.83
C PRO A 43 17.99 -17.45 -22.03
N PHE A 44 17.43 -17.69 -23.22
CA PHE A 44 17.83 -17.02 -24.47
C PHE A 44 17.58 -15.50 -24.46
N ARG A 45 16.71 -14.99 -23.57
CA ARG A 45 16.46 -13.54 -23.44
C ARG A 45 17.35 -12.88 -22.38
N ARG A 46 18.15 -13.65 -21.63
CA ARG A 46 18.99 -13.10 -20.56
C ARG A 46 20.10 -12.18 -21.06
N ALA A 47 20.61 -12.41 -22.27
CA ALA A 47 21.61 -11.56 -22.90
C ALA A 47 21.09 -10.13 -23.14
N THR A 48 19.80 -9.98 -23.47
CA THR A 48 19.17 -8.67 -23.74
C THR A 48 18.47 -8.12 -22.50
N ASN A 49 17.77 -8.96 -21.74
CA ASN A 49 16.98 -8.62 -20.57
C ASN A 49 17.24 -9.65 -19.47
N ALA A 50 18.30 -9.45 -18.68
CA ALA A 50 18.75 -10.39 -17.66
C ALA A 50 17.71 -10.60 -16.53
N THR A 51 16.98 -9.55 -16.16
CA THR A 51 16.10 -9.54 -14.99
C THR A 51 14.70 -9.06 -15.38
N VAL A 52 13.68 -9.63 -14.75
CA VAL A 52 12.27 -9.28 -14.94
C VAL A 52 11.59 -9.00 -13.62
N LYS A 53 10.72 -7.98 -13.60
CA LYS A 53 9.86 -7.68 -12.45
C LYS A 53 8.75 -8.73 -12.36
N ARG A 54 8.70 -9.46 -11.25
CA ARG A 54 7.57 -10.31 -10.87
C ARG A 54 6.57 -9.52 -10.03
N HIS A 55 5.31 -9.66 -10.42
CA HIS A 55 4.16 -9.14 -9.70
C HIS A 55 3.64 -10.19 -8.72
N GLY A 56 3.06 -9.75 -7.60
CA GLY A 56 2.39 -10.63 -6.66
C GLY A 56 3.30 -11.37 -5.67
N PHE A 57 4.62 -11.32 -5.84
CA PHE A 57 5.60 -11.79 -4.86
C PHE A 57 6.31 -10.59 -4.23
N LEU A 58 5.95 -10.27 -3.00
CA LEU A 58 6.38 -9.06 -2.31
C LEU A 58 7.46 -9.38 -1.28
N ARG A 59 8.43 -8.48 -1.13
CA ARG A 59 9.55 -8.66 -0.20
C ARG A 59 9.40 -7.69 0.96
N SER A 60 9.60 -8.16 2.19
CA SER A 60 9.73 -7.24 3.33
C SER A 60 11.06 -6.48 3.27
N SER A 61 11.00 -5.17 3.49
CA SER A 61 12.17 -4.29 3.53
C SER A 61 12.79 -4.18 4.94
N THR A 62 12.04 -4.54 5.98
CA THR A 62 12.40 -4.30 7.38
C THR A 62 13.36 -5.34 7.95
N LYS A 63 14.40 -4.89 8.67
CA LYS A 63 15.42 -5.73 9.32
C LYS A 63 14.83 -6.80 10.25
N LYS A 64 13.81 -6.46 11.04
CA LYS A 64 13.07 -7.41 11.90
C LYS A 64 12.61 -8.67 11.17
N CYS A 65 12.12 -8.53 9.93
CA CYS A 65 11.66 -9.67 9.12
C CYS A 65 12.79 -10.43 8.43
N LEU A 66 13.97 -9.82 8.28
CA LEU A 66 15.16 -10.48 7.74
C LEU A 66 15.84 -11.32 8.82
N GLU A 67 15.85 -10.83 10.06
CA GLU A 67 16.41 -11.51 11.23
C GLU A 67 15.55 -12.70 11.69
N PHE A 68 14.21 -12.56 11.65
CA PHE A 68 13.30 -13.66 12.03
C PHE A 68 13.53 -14.95 11.24
N VAL A 69 13.91 -14.85 9.96
CA VAL A 69 14.18 -16.03 9.12
C VAL A 69 15.56 -16.64 9.37
N ALA A 70 16.51 -15.87 9.90
CA ALA A 70 17.83 -16.38 10.24
C ALA A 70 17.79 -17.33 11.46
N ASN A 71 16.78 -17.19 12.32
CA ASN A 71 16.65 -18.01 13.53
C ASN A 71 15.89 -19.33 13.32
N ASP A 72 15.11 -19.47 12.24
CA ASP A 72 14.26 -20.64 11.98
C ASP A 72 14.95 -21.74 11.14
N CYS A 73 16.10 -21.49 10.53
CA CYS A 73 16.80 -22.49 9.70
C CYS A 73 18.31 -22.27 9.74
N SER A 74 19.08 -23.35 9.99
CA SER A 74 20.55 -23.39 9.95
C SER A 74 21.13 -23.25 8.52
N ALA A 75 20.59 -22.36 7.70
CA ALA A 75 21.08 -22.05 6.38
C ALA A 75 21.95 -20.78 6.44
N LEU A 76 23.17 -20.87 5.92
CA LEU A 76 24.21 -19.83 5.87
C LEU A 76 23.83 -18.50 5.17
N THR A 77 22.55 -18.30 4.84
CA THR A 77 22.05 -17.09 4.18
C THR A 77 20.72 -16.69 4.81
N PRO A 78 20.55 -15.43 5.27
CA PRO A 78 19.27 -14.93 5.75
C PRO A 78 18.27 -15.01 4.59
N GLN A 79 17.40 -16.02 4.60
CA GLN A 79 16.39 -16.14 3.57
C GLN A 79 15.41 -14.98 3.74
N ARG A 80 15.32 -14.12 2.73
CA ARG A 80 14.37 -13.00 2.77
C ARG A 80 12.97 -13.60 2.69
N ARG A 81 12.11 -13.33 3.68
CA ARG A 81 10.71 -13.78 3.63
C ARG A 81 9.97 -13.06 2.50
N TYR A 82 9.39 -13.84 1.60
CA TYR A 82 8.51 -13.35 0.54
C TYR A 82 7.06 -13.64 0.86
N TRP A 83 6.17 -12.75 0.43
CA TRP A 83 4.73 -12.88 0.61
C TRP A 83 4.04 -12.87 -0.75
N ASN A 84 3.13 -13.82 -0.96
CA ASN A 84 2.12 -13.64 -1.99
C ASN A 84 1.26 -12.42 -1.63
N ARG A 85 0.96 -11.55 -2.60
CA ARG A 85 0.22 -10.31 -2.39
C ARG A 85 -1.19 -10.56 -1.82
N ASP A 86 -1.88 -11.56 -2.34
CA ASP A 86 -3.22 -11.92 -1.88
C ASP A 86 -3.16 -12.50 -0.47
N LEU A 87 -2.16 -13.34 -0.19
CA LEU A 87 -1.93 -13.86 1.17
C LEU A 87 -1.65 -12.73 2.17
N ALA A 88 -0.82 -11.75 1.79
CA ALA A 88 -0.55 -10.58 2.63
C ALA A 88 -1.83 -9.76 2.89
N ALA A 89 -2.68 -9.57 1.87
CA ALA A 89 -3.95 -8.88 2.01
C ALA A 89 -4.91 -9.63 2.95
N VAL A 90 -5.04 -10.96 2.79
CA VAL A 90 -5.90 -11.81 3.65
C VAL A 90 -5.44 -11.78 5.10
N LEU A 91 -4.13 -11.89 5.35
CA LEU A 91 -3.59 -11.80 6.71
C LEU A 91 -3.83 -10.42 7.33
N SER A 92 -3.69 -9.35 6.55
CA SER A 92 -4.02 -8.00 7.01
C SER A 92 -5.51 -7.83 7.32
N PHE A 93 -6.42 -8.37 6.51
CA PHE A 93 -7.85 -8.37 6.81
C PHE A 93 -8.17 -9.10 8.11
N ARG A 94 -7.51 -10.24 8.35
CA ARG A 94 -7.64 -10.97 9.61
C ARG A 94 -7.20 -10.11 10.78
N HIS A 95 -6.06 -9.42 10.69
CA HIS A 95 -5.58 -8.54 11.75
C HIS A 95 -6.55 -7.39 12.02
N ILE A 96 -7.04 -6.71 10.97
CA ILE A 96 -8.07 -5.66 11.12
C ILE A 96 -9.32 -6.21 11.82
N LEU A 97 -9.79 -7.40 11.44
CA LEU A 97 -10.97 -8.01 12.05
C LEU A 97 -10.75 -8.36 13.51
N THR A 98 -9.58 -8.89 13.87
CA THR A 98 -9.22 -9.21 15.25
C THR A 98 -9.21 -7.95 16.10
N ASP A 99 -8.49 -6.91 15.66
CA ASP A 99 -8.35 -5.66 16.41
C ASP A 99 -9.69 -4.92 16.55
N LEU A 100 -10.57 -4.99 15.54
CA LEU A 100 -11.94 -4.46 15.64
C LEU A 100 -12.78 -5.21 16.67
N ARG A 101 -12.54 -6.50 16.89
CA ARG A 101 -13.27 -7.30 17.89
C ARG A 101 -12.74 -7.08 19.29
N GLU A 102 -11.44 -6.93 19.43
CA GLU A 102 -10.76 -6.80 20.71
C GLU A 102 -10.77 -5.36 21.22
N ASN A 103 -10.42 -4.40 20.36
CA ASN A 103 -10.20 -3.00 20.72
C ASN A 103 -11.26 -2.05 20.12
N GLY A 104 -12.08 -2.52 19.18
CA GLY A 104 -13.07 -1.68 18.50
C GLY A 104 -12.48 -0.70 17.47
N GLU A 105 -11.18 -0.78 17.19
CA GLU A 105 -10.47 0.17 16.34
C GLU A 105 -9.76 -0.50 15.16
N ILE A 106 -9.59 0.27 14.08
CA ILE A 106 -8.76 -0.13 12.94
C ILE A 106 -7.30 0.25 13.25
N PRO A 107 -6.33 -0.68 13.08
CA PRO A 107 -4.92 -0.37 13.29
C PRO A 107 -4.46 0.81 12.44
N GLU A 108 -3.58 1.63 12.98
CA GLU A 108 -3.17 2.92 12.40
C GLU A 108 -2.69 2.76 10.94
N GLN A 109 -1.89 1.74 10.65
CA GLN A 109 -1.35 1.45 9.33
C GLN A 109 -2.40 1.22 8.23
N PHE A 110 -3.61 0.79 8.59
CA PHE A 110 -4.73 0.55 7.68
C PHE A 110 -5.75 1.70 7.67
N ARG A 111 -5.59 2.70 8.54
CA ARG A 111 -6.48 3.85 8.61
C ARG A 111 -6.31 4.72 7.36
N ARG A 112 -7.41 5.20 6.80
CA ARG A 112 -7.35 6.24 5.75
C ARG A 112 -6.93 7.56 6.40
N ALA A 113 -6.08 8.31 5.71
CA ALA A 113 -5.86 9.70 6.07
C ALA A 113 -7.21 10.43 6.00
N ARG A 114 -7.60 11.12 7.07
CA ARG A 114 -8.78 11.99 7.04
C ARG A 114 -8.48 13.09 6.01
N THR A 115 -9.19 13.09 4.89
CA THR A 115 -9.22 14.26 4.04
C THR A 115 -9.87 15.36 4.87
N ILE A 116 -9.12 16.42 5.19
CA ILE A 116 -9.71 17.63 5.76
C ILE A 116 -10.81 18.01 4.77
N ALA A 117 -12.07 17.97 5.20
CA ALA A 117 -13.18 18.40 4.39
C ALA A 117 -12.83 19.79 3.88
N ARG A 118 -12.86 19.97 2.55
CA ARG A 118 -12.66 21.29 1.94
C ARG A 118 -13.68 22.22 2.63
N PRO A 119 -13.27 23.34 3.24
CA PRO A 119 -14.20 24.20 3.93
C PRO A 119 -15.33 24.56 2.97
N THR A 120 -16.57 24.32 3.39
CA THR A 120 -17.76 24.82 2.70
C THR A 120 -17.64 26.34 2.58
N ASP A 121 -18.09 26.87 1.44
CA ASP A 121 -17.91 28.25 0.96
C ASP A 121 -18.64 29.34 1.79
N GLU A 122 -18.92 29.08 3.08
CA GLU A 122 -19.71 29.94 3.97
C GLU A 122 -18.88 30.80 4.93
N GLN A 123 -17.54 30.80 4.81
CA GLN A 123 -16.68 31.69 5.61
C GLN A 123 -15.76 32.51 4.72
N ARG A 124 -16.34 33.42 3.96
CA ARG A 124 -15.61 34.57 3.40
C ARG A 124 -15.90 35.80 4.26
N PRO A 125 -15.01 36.22 5.17
CA PRO A 125 -15.13 37.53 5.78
C PRO A 125 -14.98 38.60 4.70
N ALA A 126 -15.89 39.58 4.70
CA ALA A 126 -15.86 40.74 3.82
C ALA A 126 -14.56 41.51 4.03
N GLN A 127 -13.65 41.47 3.05
CA GLN A 127 -12.48 42.33 3.03
C GLN A 127 -12.66 43.43 1.99
N ALA A 128 -12.49 44.65 2.51
CA ALA A 128 -12.67 45.93 1.87
C ALA A 128 -11.79 46.08 0.62
N THR A 129 -12.34 46.85 -0.31
CA THR A 129 -11.68 47.40 -1.49
C THR A 129 -10.41 48.17 -1.11
N ASN A 130 -9.24 47.80 -1.66
CA ASN A 130 -8.35 48.82 -2.23
C ASN A 130 -7.35 48.25 -3.26
N GLU A 131 -7.54 48.70 -4.50
CA GLU A 131 -6.59 49.09 -5.54
C GLU A 131 -5.27 48.30 -5.77
N GLN A 132 -5.29 47.57 -6.90
CA GLN A 132 -4.33 47.61 -8.03
C GLN A 132 -2.85 47.30 -7.79
N GLN A 133 -2.43 46.12 -8.26
CA GLN A 133 -1.14 45.91 -8.93
C GLN A 133 -1.29 45.01 -10.17
N PRO A 134 -0.54 45.26 -11.26
CA PRO A 134 -0.86 44.77 -12.61
C PRO A 134 -0.47 43.30 -12.84
N ALA A 135 -1.26 42.64 -13.69
CA ALA A 135 -1.13 41.24 -14.08
C ALA A 135 0.15 40.98 -14.89
N LYS A 136 1.04 40.13 -14.38
CA LYS A 136 2.10 39.50 -15.19
C LYS A 136 1.54 38.26 -15.90
N CYS A 137 1.10 38.45 -17.13
CA CYS A 137 0.69 37.39 -18.05
C CYS A 137 1.93 36.58 -18.51
N CYS A 138 2.07 35.34 -18.04
CA CYS A 138 3.09 34.43 -18.57
C CYS A 138 2.54 33.72 -19.82
N ARG A 139 2.74 34.33 -21.00
CA ARG A 139 2.52 33.65 -22.29
C ARG A 139 3.69 32.69 -22.52
N LYS A 140 3.38 31.39 -22.61
CA LYS A 140 4.33 30.37 -23.09
C LYS A 140 4.66 30.65 -24.55
N ALA A 141 5.94 30.89 -24.84
CA ALA A 141 6.44 31.03 -26.21
C ALA A 141 6.47 29.66 -26.90
N ARG A 142 5.86 29.58 -28.08
CA ARG A 142 5.99 28.49 -29.07
C ARG A 142 7.41 28.57 -29.65
N LYS A 143 8.20 27.49 -29.56
CA LYS A 143 9.42 27.33 -30.35
C LYS A 143 9.04 26.89 -31.78
N GLN A 144 9.32 27.76 -32.74
CA GLN A 144 9.81 27.41 -34.09
C GLN A 144 11.28 27.88 -34.01
N GLU A 145 12.30 27.07 -34.27
CA GLU A 145 12.63 26.29 -35.48
C GLU A 145 13.61 25.17 -35.08
#